data_AF-A0A936NW58-F1
#
_entry.id   AF-A0A936NW58-F1
#
_cell.length_a   1.000
_cell.length_b   1.000
_cell.length_c   1.000
_cell.angle_alpha   90.00
_cell.angle_beta   90.00
_cell.angle_gamma   90.00
#
_symmetry.space_group_name_H-M   'P 1'
#
loop_
_entity.id
_entity.type
_entity.pdbx_description
1 polymer ?
#
loop_
_entity_poly.entity_id
_entity_poly.type
_entity_poly.pdbx_seq_one_letter_code
_entity_poly.pdbx_strand_id
1 'polypeptide(L)'
;MKRSKKANAEERLERNAALLKMRFEATIYPGRKAKTKDWADDLNVDRVPDAKGRVRALITIEDLVRLLDQGVEVRLYRAHAYEPLDPALIVTDRSFKRWLDEQVRTLKANPGPKPFHEP
;
A
#
# COMPACT_ATOMS: atom_id res chain seq x y z
N MET A 1 17.71 30.96 26.24
CA MET A 1 18.74 29.93 25.94
C MET A 1 18.62 29.54 24.47
N LYS A 2 19.67 29.71 23.64
CA LYS A 2 19.64 29.31 22.22
C LYS A 2 19.93 27.80 22.12
N ARG A 3 19.06 27.02 21.47
CA ARG A 3 19.32 25.59 21.19
C ARG A 3 20.57 25.47 20.31
N SER A 4 21.41 24.47 20.59
CA SER A 4 22.65 24.25 19.84
C SER A 4 22.35 23.84 18.39
N LYS A 5 23.21 24.24 17.46
CA LYS A 5 23.08 23.94 16.03
C LYS A 5 23.03 22.43 15.73
N LYS A 6 23.66 21.61 16.60
CA LYS A 6 23.69 20.16 16.51
C LYS A 6 22.33 19.52 16.83
N ALA A 7 21.67 19.96 17.90
CA ALA A 7 20.34 19.48 18.26
C ALA A 7 19.29 19.74 17.16
N ASN A 8 19.42 20.86 16.44
CA ASN A 8 18.54 21.18 15.31
C ASN A 8 18.79 20.29 14.07
N ALA A 9 20.01 19.78 13.88
CA ALA A 9 20.31 18.88 12.76
C ALA A 9 19.71 17.48 12.98
N GLU A 10 19.83 16.96 14.21
CA GLU A 10 19.26 15.66 14.61
C GLU A 10 17.73 15.66 14.50
N GLU A 11 17.07 16.72 15.00
CA GLU A 11 15.61 16.88 14.91
C GLU A 11 15.11 16.91 13.44
N ARG A 12 15.90 17.48 12.53
CA ARG A 12 15.59 17.50 11.09
C ARG A 12 15.75 16.14 10.44
N LEU A 13 16.79 15.38 10.82
CA LEU A 13 17.01 14.02 10.33
C LEU A 13 15.86 13.10 10.75
N GLU A 14 15.43 13.18 12.01
CA GLU A 14 14.29 12.42 12.52
C GLU A 14 13.00 12.76 11.79
N ARG A 15 12.71 14.06 11.58
CA ARG A 15 11.54 14.48 10.79
C ARG A 15 11.59 13.96 9.35
N ASN A 16 12.74 14.02 8.70
CA ASN A 16 12.89 13.50 7.34
C ASN A 16 12.71 11.98 7.31
N ALA A 17 13.26 11.25 8.28
CA ALA A 17 13.07 9.81 8.39
C ALA A 17 11.60 9.45 8.63
N ALA A 18 10.88 10.23 9.43
CA ALA A 18 9.44 10.04 9.64
C ALA A 18 8.64 10.27 8.35
N LEU A 19 9.02 11.26 7.53
CA LEU A 19 8.39 11.54 6.24
C LEU A 19 8.56 10.38 5.24
N LEU A 20 9.71 9.69 5.24
CA LEU A 20 9.93 8.50 4.41
C LEU A 20 9.08 7.29 4.83
N LYS A 21 8.54 7.31 6.05
CA LYS A 21 7.59 6.31 6.56
C LYS A 21 6.13 6.74 6.37
N MET A 22 5.86 7.67 5.46
CA MET A 22 4.49 8.09 5.14
C MET A 22 4.07 7.63 3.74
N ARG A 23 2.79 7.26 3.65
CA ARG A 23 2.05 7.15 2.39
C ARG A 23 1.03 8.27 2.31
N PHE A 24 0.83 8.82 1.13
CA PHE A 24 -0.09 9.93 0.90
C PHE A 24 -1.26 9.43 0.07
N GLU A 25 -2.48 9.67 0.56
CA GLU A 25 -3.67 9.56 -0.25
C GLU A 25 -3.65 10.70 -1.28
N ALA A 26 -3.67 10.31 -2.55
CA ALA A 26 -3.55 11.25 -3.65
C ALA A 26 -4.55 10.95 -4.77
N THR A 27 -4.90 12.00 -5.51
CA THR A 27 -5.48 11.86 -6.85
C THR A 27 -4.47 12.38 -7.86
N ILE A 28 -4.19 11.55 -8.86
CA ILE A 28 -3.25 11.82 -9.95
C ILE A 28 -4.06 12.18 -11.20
N TYR A 29 -3.59 13.21 -11.90
CA TYR A 29 -4.19 13.76 -13.11
C TYR A 29 -3.16 13.76 -14.24
N PRO A 30 -3.60 13.60 -15.51
CA PRO A 30 -2.70 13.82 -16.63
C PRO A 30 -2.30 15.30 -16.61
N GLY A 31 -1.01 15.57 -16.41
CA GLY A 31 -0.52 16.94 -16.53
C GLY A 31 -0.39 17.34 -17.99
N ARG A 32 -0.05 18.61 -18.25
CA ARG A 32 0.03 19.15 -19.63
C ARG A 32 0.99 18.41 -20.56
N LYS A 33 1.93 17.64 -20.00
CA LYS A 33 2.93 16.84 -20.74
C LYS A 33 2.54 15.36 -20.91
N ALA A 34 1.56 14.85 -20.17
CA ALA A 34 1.07 13.48 -20.29
C ALA A 34 0.18 13.37 -21.55
N LYS A 35 0.79 13.01 -22.69
CA LYS A 35 0.15 13.07 -24.02
C LYS A 35 -0.55 11.77 -24.47
N THR A 36 -0.53 10.70 -23.69
CA THR A 36 -1.05 9.39 -24.12
C THR A 36 -2.38 9.05 -23.47
N LYS A 37 -3.26 8.41 -24.26
CA LYS A 37 -4.60 7.95 -23.85
C LYS A 37 -4.54 6.96 -22.67
N ASP A 38 -3.39 6.30 -22.50
CA ASP A 38 -3.12 5.26 -21.50
C ASP A 38 -2.12 5.70 -20.43
N TRP A 39 -1.95 7.02 -20.21
CA TRP A 39 -0.99 7.56 -19.23
C TRP A 39 -1.15 6.97 -17.82
N ALA A 40 -2.37 6.54 -17.47
CA ALA A 40 -2.66 5.91 -16.19
C ALA A 40 -1.97 4.55 -16.05
N ASP A 41 -1.74 3.84 -17.16
CA ASP A 41 -1.13 2.51 -17.19
C ASP A 41 0.33 2.51 -16.78
N ASP A 42 1.03 3.61 -17.07
CA ASP A 42 2.46 3.78 -16.84
C ASP A 42 2.83 4.27 -15.43
N LEU A 43 1.85 4.53 -14.56
CA LEU A 43 2.09 5.19 -13.26
C LEU A 43 2.89 4.35 -12.25
N ASN A 44 2.98 3.03 -12.44
CA ASN A 44 3.69 2.09 -11.56
C ASN A 44 3.42 2.35 -10.05
N VAL A 45 2.14 2.50 -9.69
CA VAL A 45 1.65 2.67 -8.31
C VAL A 45 0.36 1.87 -8.13
N ASP A 46 0.07 1.48 -6.90
CA ASP A 46 -1.20 0.83 -6.54
C ASP A 46 -2.36 1.79 -6.75
N ARG A 47 -3.06 1.62 -7.88
CA ARG A 47 -4.08 2.55 -8.38
C ARG A 47 -5.50 1.98 -8.30
N VAL A 48 -6.43 2.84 -7.92
CA VAL A 48 -7.87 2.62 -8.08
C VAL A 48 -8.39 3.64 -9.09
N PRO A 49 -8.82 3.22 -10.29
CA PRO A 49 -9.42 4.13 -11.25
C PRO A 49 -10.77 4.64 -10.73
N ASP A 50 -11.00 5.94 -10.87
CA ASP A 50 -12.27 6.60 -10.60
C ASP A 50 -13.13 6.68 -11.87
N ALA A 51 -14.45 6.75 -11.72
CA ALA A 51 -15.42 6.84 -12.80
C ALA A 51 -15.22 8.06 -13.74
N LYS A 52 -14.47 9.08 -13.28
CA LYS A 52 -14.11 10.27 -14.06
C LYS A 52 -12.75 10.16 -14.77
N GLY A 53 -12.15 8.97 -14.83
CA GLY A 53 -10.83 8.75 -15.43
C GLY A 53 -9.66 9.32 -14.61
N ARG A 54 -9.90 9.61 -13.33
CA ARG A 54 -8.87 10.03 -12.37
C ARG A 54 -8.27 8.80 -11.70
N VAL A 55 -7.03 8.89 -11.24
CA VAL A 55 -6.38 7.80 -10.51
C VAL A 55 -6.28 8.15 -9.05
N ARG A 56 -6.93 7.38 -8.17
CA ARG A 56 -6.69 7.45 -6.73
C ARG A 56 -5.58 6.47 -6.38
N ALA A 57 -4.61 6.90 -5.59
CA ALA A 57 -3.48 6.07 -5.19
C ALA A 57 -3.00 6.43 -3.78
N LEU A 58 -2.36 5.45 -3.13
CA LEU A 58 -1.50 5.68 -1.98
C LEU A 58 -0.06 5.68 -2.49
N ILE A 59 0.63 6.82 -2.36
CA ILE A 59 1.98 7.02 -2.91
C ILE A 59 2.98 7.38 -1.81
N THR A 60 4.25 6.99 -1.96
CA THR A 60 5.32 7.48 -1.09
C THR A 60 5.85 8.85 -1.55
N ILE A 61 6.82 9.40 -0.85
CA ILE A 61 7.52 10.63 -1.28
C ILE A 61 8.31 10.37 -2.57
N GLU A 62 8.97 9.22 -2.67
CA GLU A 62 9.73 8.82 -3.85
C GLU A 62 8.81 8.69 -5.08
N ASP A 63 7.62 8.10 -4.88
CA ASP A 63 6.59 8.04 -5.93
C ASP A 63 6.15 9.45 -6.35
N LEU A 64 5.89 10.35 -5.39
CA LEU A 64 5.49 11.72 -5.68
C LEU A 64 6.54 12.45 -6.54
N VAL A 65 7.82 12.36 -6.19
CA VAL A 65 8.91 12.97 -6.97
C VAL A 65 8.92 12.41 -8.40
N ARG A 66 8.90 11.07 -8.53
CA ARG A 66 8.88 10.40 -9.84
C ARG A 66 7.69 10.86 -10.71
N LEU A 67 6.50 10.94 -10.11
CA LEU A 67 5.28 11.36 -10.80
C LEU A 67 5.38 12.82 -11.26
N LEU A 68 5.89 13.71 -10.42
CA LEU A 68 6.09 15.11 -10.81
C LEU A 68 7.13 15.26 -11.95
N ASP A 69 8.19 14.45 -11.95
CA ASP A 69 9.19 14.42 -13.01
C ASP A 69 8.63 13.91 -14.34
N GLN A 70 7.66 12.97 -14.29
CA GLN A 70 6.89 12.52 -15.45
C GLN A 70 5.89 13.58 -15.96
N GLY A 71 5.73 14.69 -15.23
CA GLY A 71 4.89 15.81 -15.61
C GLY A 71 3.40 15.59 -15.40
N VAL A 72 3.02 14.70 -14.47
CA VAL A 72 1.63 14.56 -13.99
C VAL A 72 1.34 15.55 -12.86
N GLU A 73 0.06 15.88 -12.68
CA GLU A 73 -0.39 16.67 -11.53
C GLU A 73 -0.87 15.73 -10.41
N VAL A 74 -0.39 15.96 -9.20
CA VAL A 74 -0.75 15.16 -8.03
C VAL A 74 -1.39 16.06 -6.97
N ARG A 75 -2.58 15.68 -6.50
CA ARG A 75 -3.28 16.34 -5.39
C ARG A 75 -3.25 15.43 -4.18
N LEU A 76 -2.61 15.88 -3.10
CA LEU A 76 -2.52 15.16 -1.83
C LEU A 76 -3.68 15.54 -0.92
N TYR A 77 -4.27 14.55 -0.25
CA TYR A 77 -5.40 14.73 0.66
C TYR A 77 -5.03 14.43 2.11
N ARG A 78 -4.31 13.32 2.32
CA ARG A 78 -3.99 12.82 3.66
C ARG A 78 -2.65 12.11 3.69
N ALA A 79 -1.93 12.26 4.79
CA ALA A 79 -0.73 11.49 5.08
C ALA A 79 -1.05 10.38 6.09
N HIS A 80 -0.53 9.19 5.83
CA HIS A 80 -0.67 7.99 6.66
C HIS A 80 0.72 7.50 7.03
N ALA A 81 1.03 7.40 8.32
CA ALA A 81 2.19 6.65 8.74
C ALA A 81 1.99 5.18 8.34
N TYR A 82 3.01 4.57 7.76
CA TYR A 82 3.02 3.13 7.52
C TYR A 82 4.27 2.54 8.17
N GLU A 83 4.10 1.38 8.76
CA GLU A 83 5.18 0.56 9.30
C GLU A 83 5.25 -0.73 8.49
N PRO A 84 6.43 -1.36 8.40
CA PRO A 84 6.53 -2.71 7.87
C PRO A 84 5.51 -3.63 8.56
N LEU A 85 4.93 -4.56 7.79
CA LEU A 85 4.06 -5.58 8.36
C LEU A 85 4.80 -6.32 9.47
N ASP A 86 4.19 -6.43 10.65
CA ASP A 86 4.73 -7.23 11.74
C ASP A 86 5.00 -8.66 11.25
N PRO A 87 6.26 -9.14 11.27
CA PRO A 87 6.59 -10.49 10.81
C PRO A 87 5.82 -11.58 11.54
N ALA A 88 5.37 -11.34 12.78
CA ALA A 88 4.56 -12.29 13.53
C ALA A 88 3.16 -12.52 12.90
N LEU A 89 2.68 -11.58 12.08
CA LEU A 89 1.43 -11.71 11.33
C LEU A 89 1.62 -12.44 9.99
N ILE A 90 2.85 -12.73 9.58
CA ILE A 90 3.15 -13.44 8.34
C ILE A 90 2.93 -14.94 8.59
N VAL A 91 1.89 -15.50 7.96
CA VAL A 91 1.65 -16.94 7.99
C VAL A 91 2.70 -17.65 7.15
N THR A 92 3.47 -18.53 7.78
CA THR A 92 4.44 -19.38 7.06
C THR A 92 3.73 -20.54 6.37
N ASP A 93 4.31 -21.04 5.27
CA ASP A 93 3.81 -22.25 4.59
C ASP A 93 3.68 -23.44 5.53
N ARG A 94 4.59 -23.56 6.50
CA ARG A 94 4.57 -24.64 7.49
C ARG A 94 3.38 -24.51 8.44
N SER A 95 3.12 -23.30 8.96
CA SER A 95 1.98 -23.06 9.85
C SER A 95 0.66 -23.19 9.08
N PHE A 96 0.62 -22.74 7.83
CA PHE A 96 -0.54 -22.89 6.95
C PHE A 96 -0.83 -24.36 6.65
N LYS A 97 0.16 -25.16 6.25
CA LYS A 97 -0.01 -26.61 6.02
C LYS A 97 -0.53 -27.33 7.26
N ARG A 98 0.04 -27.03 8.43
CA ARG A 98 -0.42 -27.65 9.68
C ARG A 98 -1.87 -27.30 10.00
N TRP A 99 -2.26 -26.04 9.83
CA TRP A 99 -3.64 -25.61 9.99
C TRP A 99 -4.57 -26.31 8.98
N LEU A 100 -4.17 -26.41 7.70
CA LEU A 100 -4.94 -27.09 6.66
C LEU A 100 -5.16 -28.57 6.99
N ASP A 101 -4.11 -29.27 7.42
CA ASP A 101 -4.20 -30.68 7.82
C ASP A 101 -5.18 -30.88 8.97
N GLU A 102 -5.21 -29.96 9.93
CA GLU A 102 -6.15 -29.97 11.05
C GLU A 102 -7.60 -29.73 10.59
N GLN A 103 -7.83 -28.80 9.67
CA GLN A 103 -9.15 -28.59 9.08
C GLN A 103 -9.63 -29.84 8.31
N VAL A 104 -8.76 -30.45 7.50
CA VAL A 104 -9.08 -31.68 6.75
C VAL A 104 -9.38 -32.84 7.69
N ARG A 105 -8.61 -33.01 8.77
CA ARG A 105 -8.89 -34.03 9.79
C ARG A 105 -10.23 -33.80 10.47
N THR A 106 -10.55 -32.56 10.80
CA THR A 106 -11.82 -32.18 11.43
C THR A 106 -13.00 -32.50 10.50
N LEU A 107 -12.90 -32.19 9.22
CA LEU A 107 -13.91 -32.53 8.21
C LEU A 107 -14.06 -34.04 7.99
N LYS A 108 -12.97 -34.81 8.10
CA LYS A 108 -13.04 -36.28 8.04
C LYS A 108 -13.67 -36.90 9.29
N ALA A 109 -13.43 -36.30 10.46
CA ALA A 109 -13.95 -36.78 11.74
C ALA A 109 -15.43 -36.43 11.94
N ASN A 110 -15.84 -35.23 11.52
CA ASN A 110 -17.24 -34.78 11.49
C ASN A 110 -17.60 -34.38 10.06
N PRO A 111 -17.88 -35.35 9.18
CA PRO A 111 -18.39 -35.04 7.86
C PRO A 111 -19.71 -34.30 8.04
N GLY A 112 -19.82 -33.11 7.43
CA GLY A 112 -21.10 -32.40 7.35
C GLY A 112 -22.20 -33.28 6.73
N PRO A 113 -23.48 -32.91 6.89
CA PRO A 113 -24.58 -33.69 6.34
C PRO A 113 -24.34 -33.98 4.86
N LYS A 114 -24.50 -35.24 4.44
CA LYS A 114 -24.33 -35.65 3.05
C LYS A 114 -25.30 -34.82 2.19
N PRO A 115 -24.80 -34.02 1.24
CA PRO A 115 -25.64 -33.02 0.59
C PRO A 115 -26.69 -33.63 -0.35
N PHE A 116 -26.58 -34.90 -0.73
CA PHE A 116 -27.52 -35.55 -1.64
C PHE A 116 -27.71 -37.02 -1.26
N HIS A 117 -28.96 -37.42 -1.04
CA HIS A 117 -29.40 -38.82 -1.14
C HIS A 117 -29.77 -39.06 -2.61
N GLU A 118 -29.15 -40.05 -3.25
CA GLU A 118 -29.69 -40.59 -4.51
C GLU A 118 -31.02 -41.32 -4.19
N PRO A 119 -32.06 -41.13 -5.03
CA PRO A 119 -33.35 -41.79 -4.86
C PRO A 119 -33.28 -43.31 -5.06
#